data_AF-H9VRE1-F1
#
_entry.id   AF-H9VRE1-F1
#
_cell.length_a   1.000
_cell.length_b   1.000
_cell.length_c   1.000
_cell.angle_alpha   90.00
_cell.angle_beta   90.00
_cell.angle_gamma   90.00
#
_symmetry.space_group_name_H-M   'P 1'
#
loop_
_entity.id
_entity.type
_entity.pdbx_description
1 polymer ?
#
loop_
_entity_poly.entity_id
_entity_poly.type
_entity_poly.pdbx_seq_one_letter_code
_entity_poly.pdbx_strand_id
1 'polypeptide(L)' 'VKVGGGYTCPRCKARVCELPTECHICGLTLVSSPHLARSYHHLFPVTPFEEVLRTSSNDRLPRTCFGCQQFLPN' A
#
# COMPACT_ATOMS: atom_id res chain seq x y z
N VAL A 1 10.72 13.07 -12.67
CA VAL A 1 11.63 13.17 -13.84
C VAL A 1 12.15 11.78 -14.17
N LYS A 2 11.52 11.07 -15.12
CA LYS A 2 11.99 9.78 -15.65
C LYS A 2 13.09 10.08 -16.66
N VAL A 3 14.34 9.88 -16.28
CA VAL A 3 15.49 9.99 -17.19
C VAL A 3 16.10 8.60 -17.29
N GLY A 4 15.95 7.95 -18.45
CA GLY A 4 16.53 6.64 -18.78
C GLY A 4 15.98 5.48 -17.94
N GLY A 5 14.94 4.81 -18.44
CA GLY A 5 14.19 3.76 -17.73
C GLY A 5 15.05 2.59 -17.26
N GLY A 6 15.44 2.62 -15.99
CA GLY A 6 16.12 1.54 -15.31
C GLY A 6 16.34 1.88 -13.83
N TYR A 7 16.61 0.86 -13.03
CA TYR A 7 16.86 0.98 -11.59
C TYR A 7 18.34 0.77 -11.31
N THR A 8 18.90 1.53 -10.38
CA THR A 8 20.32 1.39 -10.01
C THR A 8 20.45 0.51 -8.78
N CYS A 9 21.26 -0.55 -8.86
CA CYS A 9 21.58 -1.38 -7.71
C CYS A 9 22.29 -0.52 -6.64
N PRO A 10 21.81 -0.49 -5.39
CA PRO A 10 22.41 0.35 -4.34
C PRO A 10 23.81 -0.12 -3.94
N ARG A 11 24.12 -1.41 -4.14
CA ARG A 11 25.39 -2.04 -3.76
C ARG A 11 26.49 -1.84 -4.80
N CYS A 12 26.29 -2.31 -6.03
CA CYS A 12 27.33 -2.28 -7.07
C CYS A 12 27.13 -1.20 -8.14
N LYS A 13 26.05 -0.40 -8.06
CA LYS A 13 25.70 0.67 -9.02
C LYS A 13 25.37 0.21 -10.45
N ALA A 14 25.24 -1.09 -10.70
CA ALA A 14 24.74 -1.62 -11.97
C ALA A 14 23.31 -1.13 -12.26
N ARG A 15 22.98 -0.90 -13.54
CA ARG A 15 21.62 -0.58 -13.98
C ARG A 15 20.87 -1.86 -14.36
N VAL A 16 19.64 -1.99 -13.89
CA VAL A 16 18.70 -3.07 -14.24
C VAL A 16 17.47 -2.49 -14.93
N CYS A 17 16.86 -3.24 -15.85
CA CYS A 17 15.74 -2.75 -16.66
C CYS A 17 14.41 -2.73 -15.89
N GLU A 18 14.22 -3.69 -14.98
CA GLU A 18 12.96 -3.91 -14.29
C GLU A 18 13.15 -4.40 -12.85
N LEU A 19 12.08 -4.31 -12.06
CA LEU A 19 11.98 -4.84 -10.71
C LEU A 19 10.63 -5.56 -10.59
N PRO A 20 10.51 -6.62 -9.76
CA PRO A 20 11.55 -7.21 -8.91
C PRO A 20 12.52 -8.10 -9.69
N THR A 21 13.81 -8.05 -9.35
CA THR A 21 14.83 -8.91 -9.97
C THR A 21 16.05 -9.08 -9.06
N GLU A 22 16.94 -10.03 -9.38
CA GLU A 22 18.26 -10.13 -8.76
C GLU A 22 19.31 -9.35 -9.56
N CYS A 23 20.20 -8.64 -8.88
CA CYS A 23 21.28 -7.92 -9.53
C CYS A 23 22.32 -8.90 -10.11
N HIS A 24 22.44 -8.94 -11.44
CA HIS A 24 23.37 -9.84 -12.17
C HIS A 24 24.87 -9.65 -11.86
N ILE A 25 25.26 -8.60 -11.13
CA ILE A 25 26.66 -8.35 -10.72
C ILE A 25 26.93 -8.83 -9.30
N CYS A 26 26.01 -8.59 -8.36
CA CYS A 26 26.27 -8.80 -6.93
C CYS A 26 25.27 -9.72 -6.23
N GLY A 27 24.30 -10.29 -6.95
CA GLY A 27 23.29 -11.21 -6.42
C GLY A 27 22.28 -10.55 -5.47
N LEU A 28 22.29 -9.23 -5.31
CA LEU A 28 21.35 -8.56 -4.42
C LEU A 28 19.95 -8.56 -5.03
N THR A 29 18.96 -9.11 -4.31
CA THR A 29 17.54 -8.99 -4.68
C THR A 29 17.10 -7.53 -4.59
N LEU A 30 16.59 -7.01 -5.70
CA LEU A 30 16.09 -5.66 -5.83
C LEU A 30 14.57 -5.69 -5.94
N VAL A 31 13.89 -4.99 -5.05
CA VAL A 31 12.43 -4.84 -5.03
C VAL A 31 12.11 -3.36 -4.80
N SER A 32 11.09 -2.83 -5.47
CA SER A 32 10.67 -1.44 -5.27
C SER A 32 9.62 -1.33 -4.15
N SER A 33 9.54 -0.16 -3.51
CA SER A 33 8.56 0.10 -2.46
C SER A 33 7.11 -0.20 -2.90
N PRO A 34 6.67 0.13 -4.14
CA PRO A 34 5.33 -0.25 -4.60
C PRO A 34 5.06 -1.76 -4.66
N HIS A 35 6.04 -2.58 -5.05
CA HIS A 35 5.89 -4.04 -5.06
C HIS A 35 5.72 -4.59 -3.64
N LEU A 36 6.51 -4.06 -2.71
CA LEU A 36 6.40 -4.42 -1.30
C LEU A 36 5.05 -4.00 -0.72
N ALA A 37 4.64 -2.76 -0.94
CA ALA A 37 3.36 -2.23 -0.48
C ALA A 37 2.15 -3.04 -1.00
N ARG A 38 2.18 -3.46 -2.27
CA ARG A 38 1.12 -4.34 -2.83
C ARG A 38 1.06 -5.69 -2.12
N SER A 39 2.22 -6.24 -1.78
CA SER A 39 2.33 -7.54 -1.10
C SER A 39 1.89 -7.45 0.37
N TYR A 40 2.05 -6.28 1.00
CA TYR A 40 1.68 -6.07 2.41
C TYR A 40 0.20 -6.34 2.71
N HIS A 41 -0.72 -6.07 1.78
CA HIS A 41 -2.14 -6.40 2.01
C HIS A 41 -2.39 -7.90 2.19
N HIS A 42 -1.56 -8.76 1.58
CA HIS A 42 -1.65 -10.22 1.74
C HIS A 42 -0.88 -10.73 2.96
N LEU A 43 0.25 -10.11 3.28
CA LEU A 43 1.08 -10.49 4.43
C LEU A 43 0.49 -10.01 5.77
N PHE A 44 -0.23 -8.89 5.74
CA PHE A 44 -0.80 -8.22 6.91
C PHE A 44 -2.23 -7.76 6.60
N PRO A 45 -3.21 -8.68 6.54
CA PRO A 45 -4.58 -8.31 6.25
C PRO A 45 -5.16 -7.41 7.35
N VAL A 46 -5.89 -6.38 6.94
CA VAL A 46 -6.66 -5.54 7.87
C VAL A 46 -7.86 -6.30 8.41
N THR A 47 -8.20 -6.05 9.67
CA THR A 47 -9.40 -6.61 10.29
C THR A 47 -10.65 -6.07 9.61
N PRO A 48 -11.66 -6.91 9.36
CA PRO A 48 -12.93 -6.44 8.81
C PRO A 48 -13.60 -5.46 9.77
N PHE A 49 -14.38 -4.53 9.21
CA PHE A 49 -15.21 -3.62 10.00
C PHE A 49 -16.40 -4.39 10.59
N GLU A 50 -16.78 -4.04 11.82
CA GLU A 50 -18.04 -4.47 12.42
C GLU A 50 -19.17 -3.55 11.91
N GLU A 51 -20.17 -4.16 11.27
CA GLU A 51 -21.33 -3.42 10.79
C GLU A 51 -22.30 -3.15 11.94
N VAL A 52 -22.59 -1.87 12.17
CA VAL A 52 -23.49 -1.43 13.23
C VAL A 52 -24.79 -0.89 12.63
N LEU A 53 -25.91 -1.50 13.02
CA LEU A 53 -27.24 -0.99 12.68
C LEU A 53 -27.49 0.31 13.46
N ARG A 54 -27.80 1.39 12.73
CA ARG A 54 -28.19 2.66 13.34
C ARG A 54 -29.64 2.56 13.82
N THR A 55 -29.85 1.91 14.96
CA THR A 55 -31.14 2.04 15.66
C THR A 55 -31.27 3.49 16.13
N SER A 56 -32.44 4.09 15.88
CA SER A 56 -32.78 5.51 16.04
C SER A 56 -32.54 6.14 17.42
N SER A 57 -32.02 5.38 18.39
CA SER A 57 -31.78 5.78 19.78
C SER A 57 -30.31 5.87 20.19
N ASN A 58 -29.34 5.54 19.32
CA ASN A 58 -27.92 5.56 19.71
C ASN A 58 -27.26 6.91 19.37
N ASP A 59 -27.59 7.96 20.16
CA ASP A 59 -27.12 9.35 20.00
C ASP A 59 -25.59 9.55 20.06
N ARG A 60 -24.82 8.48 20.31
CA ARG A 60 -23.36 8.53 20.44
C ARG A 60 -22.59 8.18 19.15
N LEU A 61 -23.26 7.71 18.09
CA LEU A 61 -22.56 7.37 16.84
C LEU A 61 -22.34 8.63 15.97
N PRO A 62 -21.13 8.86 15.43
CA PRO A 62 -20.88 9.98 14.53
C PRO A 62 -21.81 9.94 13.32
N ARG A 63 -22.36 11.10 12.95
CA ARG A 63 -23.20 11.27 11.75
C ARG A 63 -22.37 11.43 10.47
N THR A 64 -21.05 11.38 10.58
CA THR A 64 -20.12 11.56 9.47
C THR A 64 -19.16 10.38 9.36
N CYS A 65 -18.79 10.04 8.13
CA CYS A 65 -17.76 9.04 7.86
C CYS A 65 -16.38 9.59 8.25
N PHE A 66 -15.58 8.83 9.00
CA PHE A 66 -14.25 9.24 9.41
C PHE A 66 -13.27 9.43 8.23
N GLY A 67 -13.40 8.59 7.18
CA GLY A 67 -12.47 8.61 6.04
C GLY A 67 -12.71 9.77 5.07
N CYS A 68 -13.97 10.05 4.72
CA CYS A 68 -14.32 11.08 3.73
C CYS A 68 -14.98 12.33 4.33
N GLN A 69 -15.32 12.33 5.62
CA GLN A 69 -15.94 13.44 6.35
C GLN A 69 -17.34 13.84 5.87
N GLN A 70 -18.01 13.00 5.08
CA GLN A 70 -19.38 13.22 4.59
C GLN A 70 -20.43 12.64 5.53
N PHE A 71 -21.66 13.14 5.45
CA PHE A 71 -22.80 12.62 6.22
C PHE A 71 -23.15 11.19 5.81
N LEU A 72 -23.36 10.33 6.81
CA LEU A 72 -23.83 8.97 6.59
C LEU A 72 -25.34 9.00 6.25
N PRO A 73 -25.78 8.24 5.23
CA PRO A 73 -27.20 8.10 4.94
C PRO A 73 -27.93 7.45 6.13
N ASN A 74 -29.25 7.69 6.19
CA ASN A 74 -30.13 7.07 7.19
C ASN A 74 -30.52 5.66 6.75
#